data_AF-A0A2V1IP66-F1
#
_entry.id   AF-A0A2V1IP66-F1
#
_cell.length_a   1.000
_cell.length_b   1.000
_cell.length_c   1.000
_cell.angle_alpha   90.00
_cell.angle_beta   90.00
_cell.angle_gamma   90.00
#
_symmetry.space_group_name_H-M   'P 1'
#
loop_
_entity.id
_entity.type
_entity.pdbx_description
1 polymer ?
#
loop_
_entity_poly.entity_id
_entity_poly.type
_entity_poly.pdbx_seq_one_letter_code
_entity_poly.pdbx_strand_id
1 'polypeptide(L)'
;MEQKFCQSCGMPLNPANPGTNADGSISEDYCGYCYKDGVFLQDFNMSQMIEFCVQFTDQINKETGWNLSPEQAKAQMRKIFPTLKRWKEKDKRSLTEKAVSLLAQCNEVTLATINADGFPRPVPIKKIKTNGCNEIWMATDAASVKINDLKTNSKAGVSYYFYGDSVALRGIAEIVSDDKIRKEMWQEWLINHFPGGATDPNYTLIRFVGEDATIYIDGDFAHEKI
;
A
#
# COMPACT_ATOMS: atom_id res chain seq x y z
N MET A 1 6.99 29.18 -27.43
CA MET A 1 6.83 27.72 -27.37
C MET A 1 5.75 27.42 -26.35
N GLU A 2 4.85 26.51 -26.67
CA GLU A 2 3.79 26.07 -25.76
C GLU A 2 4.43 25.28 -24.60
N GLN A 3 4.09 25.61 -23.36
CA GLN A 3 4.64 24.93 -22.18
C GLN A 3 4.13 23.48 -22.14
N LYS A 4 5.03 22.51 -22.22
CA LYS A 4 4.69 21.08 -22.08
C LYS A 4 4.63 20.68 -20.59
N PHE A 5 3.75 19.74 -20.28
CA PHE A 5 3.54 19.21 -18.94
C PHE A 5 3.66 17.68 -18.94
N CYS A 6 4.16 17.13 -17.84
CA CYS A 6 4.27 15.69 -17.63
C CYS A 6 2.89 15.04 -17.70
N GLN A 7 2.73 14.06 -18.58
CA GLN A 7 1.49 13.32 -18.83
C GLN A 7 1.21 12.24 -17.76
N SER A 8 1.82 12.35 -16.58
CA SER A 8 1.59 11.54 -15.39
C SER A 8 1.27 12.41 -14.18
N CYS A 9 2.15 13.35 -13.79
CA CYS A 9 1.95 14.17 -12.58
C CYS A 9 1.53 15.62 -12.86
N GLY A 10 1.43 16.03 -14.13
CA GLY A 10 1.08 17.41 -14.50
C GLY A 10 2.19 18.45 -14.24
N MET A 11 3.38 18.05 -13.80
CA MET A 11 4.51 18.97 -13.57
C MET A 11 5.05 19.54 -14.91
N PRO A 12 5.43 20.83 -14.98
CA PRO A 12 6.10 21.39 -16.16
C PRO A 12 7.37 20.62 -16.55
N LEU A 13 7.50 20.30 -17.83
CA LEU A 13 8.72 19.67 -18.36
C LEU A 13 9.77 20.73 -18.67
N ASN A 14 11.02 20.46 -18.29
CA ASN A 14 12.18 21.33 -18.55
C ASN A 14 13.47 20.48 -18.71
N PRO A 15 14.56 21.07 -19.23
CA PRO A 15 15.81 20.33 -19.43
C PRO A 15 16.45 19.74 -18.16
N ALA A 16 16.06 20.18 -16.96
CA ALA A 16 16.59 19.70 -15.69
C ALA A 16 15.82 18.48 -15.14
N ASN A 17 14.68 18.10 -15.72
CA ASN A 17 13.86 16.98 -15.23
C ASN A 17 13.48 15.93 -16.31
N PRO A 18 14.35 15.56 -17.26
CA PRO A 18 13.98 14.66 -18.34
C PRO A 18 13.64 13.26 -17.82
N GLY A 19 12.53 12.70 -18.28
CA GLY A 19 12.31 11.25 -18.25
C GLY A 19 13.11 10.55 -19.35
N THR A 20 13.34 9.24 -19.22
CA THR A 20 14.07 8.45 -20.22
C THR A 20 13.24 7.27 -20.72
N ASN A 21 13.28 7.04 -22.04
CA ASN A 21 12.68 5.88 -22.70
C ASN A 21 13.60 4.66 -22.57
N ALA A 22 13.11 3.47 -22.94
CA ALA A 22 13.88 2.22 -22.82
C ALA A 22 15.16 2.20 -23.69
N ASP A 23 15.20 2.98 -24.76
CA ASP A 23 16.37 3.14 -25.64
C ASP A 23 17.37 4.21 -25.17
N GLY A 24 17.13 4.81 -24.00
CA GLY A 24 17.93 5.89 -23.43
C GLY A 24 17.63 7.28 -23.97
N SER A 25 16.70 7.44 -24.92
CA SER A 25 16.26 8.75 -25.41
C SER A 25 15.44 9.51 -24.36
N ILE A 26 15.37 10.85 -24.48
CA ILE A 26 14.56 11.69 -23.60
C ILE A 26 13.07 11.50 -23.91
N SER A 27 12.26 11.33 -22.87
CA SER A 27 10.81 11.31 -23.01
C SER A 27 10.26 12.72 -23.27
N GLU A 28 9.43 12.87 -24.30
CA GLU A 28 8.70 14.12 -24.55
C GLU A 28 7.48 14.31 -23.65
N ASP A 29 7.02 13.23 -23.01
CA ASP A 29 5.74 13.18 -22.29
C ASP A 29 5.91 13.15 -20.78
N TYR A 30 7.03 12.63 -20.26
CA TYR A 30 7.17 12.33 -18.84
C TYR A 30 8.44 12.94 -18.23
N CYS A 31 8.32 13.37 -16.97
CA CYS A 31 9.46 13.83 -16.19
C CYS A 31 10.25 12.65 -15.58
N GLY A 32 11.50 12.91 -15.22
CA GLY A 32 12.39 11.92 -14.60
C GLY A 32 11.96 11.45 -13.21
N TYR A 33 11.01 12.13 -12.55
CA TYR A 33 10.47 11.66 -11.27
C TYR A 33 9.37 10.61 -11.44
N CYS A 34 8.72 10.58 -12.61
CA CYS A 34 7.67 9.61 -12.90
C CYS A 34 8.16 8.45 -13.77
N TYR A 35 9.07 8.71 -14.72
CA TYR A 35 9.39 7.75 -15.78
C TYR A 35 10.89 7.77 -16.09
N LYS A 36 11.53 6.59 -15.99
CA LYS A 36 12.93 6.38 -16.37
C LYS A 36 13.09 5.00 -16.99
N ASP A 37 14.00 4.93 -17.95
CA ASP A 37 14.47 3.71 -18.60
C ASP A 37 13.31 2.85 -19.14
N GLY A 38 12.27 3.52 -19.65
CA GLY A 38 11.10 2.87 -20.21
C GLY A 38 10.02 2.49 -19.20
N VAL A 39 10.22 2.70 -17.90
CA VAL A 39 9.30 2.26 -16.84
C VAL A 39 8.86 3.41 -15.93
N PHE A 40 7.63 3.31 -15.41
CA PHE A 40 7.18 4.20 -14.35
C PHE A 40 7.83 3.81 -13.03
N LEU A 41 8.36 4.80 -12.31
CA LEU A 41 9.08 4.59 -11.05
C LEU A 41 8.16 4.25 -9.88
N GLN A 42 6.87 4.57 -10.00
CA GLN A 42 5.85 4.27 -8.99
C GLN A 42 4.69 3.53 -9.64
N ASP A 43 4.29 2.40 -9.06
CA ASP A 43 3.10 1.62 -9.43
C ASP A 43 1.83 2.19 -8.78
N PHE A 44 1.59 3.48 -9.04
CA PHE A 44 0.43 4.19 -8.51
C PHE A 44 -0.75 4.14 -9.47
N ASN A 45 -1.95 4.06 -8.89
CA ASN A 45 -3.16 4.55 -9.56
C ASN A 45 -3.23 6.09 -9.49
N MET A 46 -4.28 6.67 -10.09
CA MET A 46 -4.43 8.11 -10.19
C MET A 46 -4.58 8.76 -8.80
N SER A 47 -5.45 8.23 -7.94
CA SER A 47 -5.66 8.78 -6.59
C SER A 47 -4.39 8.73 -5.74
N GLN A 48 -3.62 7.66 -5.82
CA GLN A 48 -2.31 7.55 -5.15
C GLN A 48 -1.30 8.57 -5.70
N MET A 49 -1.28 8.81 -7.01
CA MET A 49 -0.44 9.87 -7.59
C MET A 49 -0.83 11.26 -7.08
N ILE A 50 -2.13 11.54 -6.89
CA ILE A 50 -2.61 12.80 -6.32
C ILE A 50 -2.14 12.95 -4.87
N GLU A 51 -2.29 11.91 -4.06
CA GLU A 51 -1.83 11.90 -2.67
C GLU A 51 -0.29 11.95 -2.54
N PHE A 52 0.45 11.49 -3.55
CA PHE A 52 1.89 11.68 -3.62
C PHE A 52 2.24 13.13 -3.98
N CYS A 53 1.65 13.67 -5.05
CA CYS A 53 1.92 15.02 -5.52
C CYS A 53 1.56 16.10 -4.48
N VAL A 54 0.50 15.90 -3.69
CA VAL A 54 0.09 16.89 -2.68
C VAL A 54 1.15 17.11 -1.59
N GLN A 55 2.03 16.12 -1.33
CA GLN A 55 3.12 16.25 -0.36
C GLN A 55 4.11 17.35 -0.74
N PHE A 56 4.13 17.76 -2.02
CA PHE A 56 5.00 18.80 -2.55
C PHE A 56 4.30 20.16 -2.69
N THR A 57 3.06 20.31 -2.22
CA THR A 57 2.27 21.55 -2.37
C THR A 57 3.01 22.76 -1.80
N ASP A 58 3.63 22.64 -0.61
CA ASP A 58 4.37 23.74 0.02
C ASP A 58 5.60 24.15 -0.80
N GLN A 59 6.31 23.18 -1.39
CA GLN A 59 7.46 23.44 -2.25
C GLN A 59 7.02 24.13 -3.54
N ILE A 60 5.95 23.65 -4.17
CA ILE A 60 5.36 24.24 -5.38
C ILE A 60 4.90 25.67 -5.11
N ASN A 61 4.21 25.92 -3.99
CA ASN A 61 3.79 27.26 -3.59
C ASN A 61 4.98 28.23 -3.47
N LYS A 62 6.11 27.79 -2.89
CA LYS A 62 7.34 28.60 -2.78
C LYS A 62 7.95 28.93 -4.13
N GLU A 63 8.01 27.97 -5.06
CA GLU A 63 8.64 28.15 -6.37
C GLU A 63 7.79 28.96 -7.34
N THR A 64 6.47 28.79 -7.28
CA THR A 64 5.52 29.43 -8.20
C THR A 64 4.94 30.75 -7.68
N GLY A 65 5.07 31.00 -6.38
CA GLY A 65 4.36 32.10 -5.70
C GLY A 65 2.86 31.83 -5.49
N TRP A 66 2.40 30.59 -5.72
CA TRP A 66 1.03 30.18 -5.41
C TRP A 66 0.80 30.05 -3.91
N ASN A 67 -0.48 30.02 -3.52
CA ASN A 67 -0.90 29.82 -2.14
C ASN A 67 -2.08 28.85 -2.09
N LEU A 68 -1.85 27.61 -2.55
CA LEU A 68 -2.84 26.55 -2.52
C LEU A 68 -2.76 25.78 -1.21
N SER A 69 -3.91 25.48 -0.61
CA SER A 69 -3.98 24.44 0.42
C SER A 69 -3.84 23.05 -0.20
N PRO A 70 -3.42 22.03 0.57
CA PRO A 70 -3.38 20.64 0.09
C PRO A 70 -4.70 20.19 -0.56
N GLU A 71 -5.84 20.53 0.05
CA GLU A 71 -7.15 20.17 -0.49
C GLU A 71 -7.49 20.89 -1.81
N GLN A 72 -7.09 22.16 -1.95
CA GLN A 72 -7.24 22.88 -3.21
C GLN A 72 -6.36 22.27 -4.31
N ALA A 73 -5.13 21.89 -3.99
CA ALA A 73 -4.22 21.23 -4.92
C ALA A 73 -4.78 19.87 -5.36
N LYS A 74 -5.27 19.04 -4.42
CA LYS A 74 -5.97 17.77 -4.74
C LYS A 74 -7.17 18.00 -5.65
N ALA A 75 -8.01 19.00 -5.35
CA ALA A 75 -9.18 19.30 -6.17
C ALA A 75 -8.81 19.71 -7.60
N GLN A 76 -7.71 20.44 -7.79
CA GLN A 76 -7.20 20.75 -9.13
C GLN A 76 -6.65 19.51 -9.83
N MET A 77 -5.84 18.70 -9.15
CA MET A 77 -5.28 17.48 -9.71
C MET A 77 -6.37 16.47 -10.10
N ARG A 78 -7.43 16.31 -9.31
CA ARG A 78 -8.60 15.48 -9.66
C ARG A 78 -9.31 15.91 -10.95
N LYS A 79 -9.21 17.19 -11.33
CA LYS A 79 -9.75 17.70 -12.60
C LYS A 79 -8.80 17.48 -13.77
N ILE A 80 -7.49 17.63 -13.53
CA ILE A 80 -6.46 17.60 -14.59
C ILE A 80 -6.00 16.18 -14.89
N PHE A 81 -5.76 15.35 -13.88
CA PHE A 81 -5.14 14.04 -14.06
C PHE A 81 -5.93 13.13 -15.02
N PRO A 82 -7.27 13.08 -15.01
CA PRO A 82 -8.04 12.29 -15.98
C PRO A 82 -7.80 12.65 -17.45
N THR A 83 -7.24 13.84 -17.75
CA THR A 83 -6.92 14.26 -19.13
C THR A 83 -5.50 13.89 -19.54
N LEU A 84 -4.64 13.45 -18.62
CA LEU A 84 -3.25 13.08 -18.88
C LEU A 84 -3.15 11.66 -19.48
N LYS A 85 -2.18 11.44 -20.38
CA LYS A 85 -2.04 10.15 -21.10
C LYS A 85 -2.05 8.93 -20.19
N ARG A 86 -1.36 8.98 -19.03
CA ARG A 86 -1.27 7.84 -18.09
C ARG A 86 -2.63 7.43 -17.49
N TRP A 87 -3.53 8.38 -17.28
CA TRP A 87 -4.79 8.16 -16.52
C TRP A 87 -6.04 8.22 -17.39
N LYS A 88 -5.88 8.56 -18.68
CA LYS A 88 -6.99 8.68 -19.62
C LYS A 88 -7.76 7.36 -19.79
N GLU A 89 -7.05 6.25 -19.70
CA GLU A 89 -7.68 4.92 -19.68
C GLU A 89 -8.05 4.54 -18.25
N LYS A 90 -9.32 4.20 -18.05
CA LYS A 90 -9.81 3.73 -16.75
C LYS A 90 -9.31 2.31 -16.47
N ASP A 91 -8.90 2.09 -15.23
CA ASP A 91 -8.59 0.76 -14.72
C ASP A 91 -9.87 -0.10 -14.68
N LYS A 92 -9.86 -1.21 -15.44
CA LYS A 92 -11.00 -2.13 -15.59
C LYS A 92 -10.97 -3.29 -14.61
N ARG A 93 -9.94 -3.41 -13.78
CA ARG A 93 -9.85 -4.42 -12.73
C ARG A 93 -11.00 -4.27 -11.73
N SER A 94 -11.46 -5.39 -11.19
CA SER A 94 -12.36 -5.41 -10.04
C SER A 94 -11.73 -4.77 -8.80
N LEU A 95 -12.55 -4.35 -7.83
CA LEU A 95 -12.05 -3.81 -6.57
C LEU A 95 -11.17 -4.81 -5.82
N THR A 96 -11.52 -6.09 -5.85
CA THR A 96 -10.71 -7.17 -5.28
C THR A 96 -9.34 -7.27 -5.97
N GLU A 97 -9.25 -7.23 -7.30
CA GLU A 97 -7.96 -7.24 -8.01
C GLU A 97 -7.12 -5.98 -7.70
N LYS A 98 -7.76 -4.81 -7.60
CA LYS A 98 -7.08 -3.57 -7.17
C LYS A 98 -6.57 -3.69 -5.73
N ALA A 99 -7.34 -4.32 -4.83
CA ALA A 99 -6.95 -4.58 -3.45
C ALA A 99 -5.74 -5.52 -3.34
N VAL A 100 -5.61 -6.51 -4.23
CA VAL A 100 -4.38 -7.35 -4.32
C VAL A 100 -3.16 -6.48 -4.60
N SER A 101 -3.24 -5.58 -5.60
CA SER A 101 -2.15 -4.66 -5.93
C SER A 101 -1.86 -3.68 -4.79
N LEU A 102 -2.88 -3.18 -4.10
CA LEU A 102 -2.70 -2.29 -2.94
C LEU A 102 -1.95 -2.99 -1.80
N LEU A 103 -2.37 -4.21 -1.46
CA LEU A 103 -1.74 -5.01 -0.41
C LEU A 103 -0.28 -5.37 -0.77
N ALA A 104 0.03 -5.58 -2.05
CA ALA A 104 1.39 -5.82 -2.51
C ALA A 104 2.32 -4.63 -2.23
N GLN A 105 1.82 -3.39 -2.34
CA GLN A 105 2.57 -2.15 -2.09
C GLN A 105 2.78 -1.84 -0.60
N CYS A 106 1.96 -2.42 0.28
CA CYS A 106 2.11 -2.24 1.72
C CYS A 106 3.30 -3.06 2.24
N ASN A 107 4.11 -2.53 3.15
CA ASN A 107 5.09 -3.37 3.91
C ASN A 107 4.50 -3.88 5.22
N GLU A 108 3.55 -3.12 5.77
CA GLU A 108 2.92 -3.34 7.06
C GLU A 108 1.40 -3.30 6.89
N VAL A 109 0.71 -4.03 7.75
CA VAL A 109 -0.73 -4.01 7.91
C VAL A 109 -1.06 -3.71 9.37
N THR A 110 -2.26 -3.24 9.67
CA THR A 110 -2.72 -3.10 11.05
C THR A 110 -3.59 -4.30 11.41
N LEU A 111 -3.10 -5.15 12.32
CA LEU A 111 -3.85 -6.26 12.88
C LEU A 111 -4.56 -5.81 14.15
N ALA A 112 -5.88 -5.98 14.21
CA ALA A 112 -6.70 -5.75 15.38
C ALA A 112 -7.14 -7.09 15.99
N THR A 113 -6.58 -7.42 17.16
CA THR A 113 -7.03 -8.53 18.02
C THR A 113 -7.99 -8.02 19.09
N ILE A 114 -8.72 -8.92 19.75
CA ILE A 114 -9.69 -8.58 20.79
C ILE A 114 -9.30 -9.31 22.07
N ASN A 115 -9.11 -8.59 23.18
CA ASN A 115 -8.80 -9.19 24.46
C ASN A 115 -10.04 -9.82 25.13
N ALA A 116 -9.85 -10.51 26.26
CA ALA A 116 -10.95 -11.16 27.00
C ALA A 116 -12.06 -10.20 27.46
N ASP A 117 -11.73 -8.92 27.68
CA ASP A 117 -12.68 -7.88 28.10
C ASP A 117 -13.43 -7.25 26.91
N GLY A 118 -13.12 -7.67 25.67
CA GLY A 118 -13.78 -7.19 24.46
C GLY A 118 -13.16 -5.92 23.85
N PHE A 119 -12.02 -5.44 24.35
CA PHE A 119 -11.33 -4.28 23.79
C PHE A 119 -10.51 -4.66 22.54
N PRO A 120 -10.62 -3.89 21.44
CA PRO A 120 -9.79 -4.08 20.27
C PRO A 120 -8.38 -3.53 20.48
N ARG A 121 -7.38 -4.19 19.91
CA ARG A 121 -5.96 -3.82 20.00
C ARG A 121 -5.33 -3.76 18.60
N PRO A 122 -5.49 -2.63 17.88
CA PRO A 122 -4.89 -2.44 16.56
C PRO A 122 -3.38 -2.23 16.69
N VAL A 123 -2.59 -2.98 15.92
CA VAL A 123 -1.13 -2.90 15.93
C VAL A 123 -0.58 -3.02 14.51
N PRO A 124 0.26 -2.06 14.06
CA PRO A 124 1.04 -2.21 12.84
C PRO A 124 2.01 -3.40 12.95
N ILE A 125 2.00 -4.25 11.94
CA ILE A 125 2.82 -5.46 11.87
C ILE A 125 3.26 -5.70 10.44
N LYS A 126 4.54 -6.04 10.26
CA LYS A 126 5.08 -6.41 8.95
C LYS A 126 4.43 -7.70 8.46
N LYS A 127 3.98 -7.69 7.21
CA LYS A 127 3.54 -8.91 6.53
C LYS A 127 4.74 -9.69 6.03
N ILE A 128 4.59 -11.01 5.99
CA ILE A 128 5.58 -11.95 5.45
C ILE A 128 5.17 -12.39 4.05
N LYS A 129 3.92 -12.85 3.92
CA LYS A 129 3.38 -13.40 2.69
C LYS A 129 1.91 -13.04 2.58
N THR A 130 1.45 -12.92 1.36
CA THR A 130 0.04 -12.67 1.06
C THR A 130 -0.42 -13.60 -0.05
N ASN A 131 -1.70 -13.97 0.00
CA ASN A 131 -2.38 -14.68 -1.07
C ASN A 131 -3.72 -13.96 -1.32
N GLY A 132 -3.92 -13.49 -2.54
CA GLY A 132 -5.02 -12.56 -2.84
C GLY A 132 -4.94 -11.27 -2.00
N CYS A 133 -6.10 -10.72 -1.68
CA CYS A 133 -6.24 -9.46 -0.94
C CYS A 133 -6.56 -9.67 0.55
N ASN A 134 -6.77 -10.92 0.98
CA ASN A 134 -7.38 -11.27 2.26
C ASN A 134 -6.70 -12.37 3.06
N GLU A 135 -5.77 -13.12 2.47
CA GLU A 135 -4.90 -14.02 3.24
C GLU A 135 -3.55 -13.34 3.50
N ILE A 136 -3.25 -13.11 4.78
CA ILE A 136 -2.08 -12.35 5.22
C ILE A 136 -1.35 -13.12 6.31
N TRP A 137 -0.06 -13.38 6.08
CA TRP A 137 0.83 -14.05 7.01
C TRP A 137 1.74 -13.03 7.70
N MET A 138 1.89 -13.17 9.01
CA MET A 138 2.71 -12.29 9.86
C MET A 138 3.52 -13.13 10.84
N ALA A 139 4.68 -12.64 11.27
CA ALA A 139 5.43 -13.23 12.39
C ALA A 139 5.25 -12.43 13.66
N THR A 140 5.27 -13.13 14.79
CA THR A 140 5.24 -12.51 16.11
C THR A 140 5.90 -13.40 17.13
N ASP A 141 6.19 -12.82 18.29
CA ASP A 141 6.64 -13.56 19.46
C ASP A 141 5.50 -14.42 20.05
N ALA A 142 5.81 -15.67 20.40
CA ALA A 142 4.87 -16.65 20.96
C ALA A 142 4.26 -16.25 22.32
N ALA A 143 4.90 -15.36 23.06
CA ALA A 143 4.41 -14.79 24.32
C ALA A 143 3.74 -13.41 24.13
N SER A 144 3.62 -12.91 22.89
CA SER A 144 3.05 -11.59 22.64
C SER A 144 1.56 -11.48 22.99
N VAL A 145 1.12 -10.26 23.32
CA VAL A 145 -0.28 -9.97 23.69
C VAL A 145 -1.27 -10.44 22.62
N LYS A 146 -0.99 -10.23 21.33
CA LYS A 146 -1.85 -10.74 20.24
C LYS A 146 -2.01 -12.26 20.25
N ILE A 147 -0.98 -13.02 20.63
CA ILE A 147 -1.09 -14.48 20.72
C ILE A 147 -2.01 -14.87 21.88
N ASN A 148 -1.95 -14.15 23.00
CA ASN A 148 -2.87 -14.38 24.12
C ASN A 148 -4.31 -14.01 23.75
N ASP A 149 -4.52 -12.87 23.06
CA ASP A 149 -5.82 -12.48 22.52
C ASP A 149 -6.38 -13.60 21.62
N LEU A 150 -5.58 -14.05 20.63
CA LEU A 150 -5.99 -15.04 19.63
C LEU A 150 -6.24 -16.45 20.18
N LYS A 151 -5.60 -16.83 21.30
CA LYS A 151 -5.93 -18.08 22.01
C LYS A 151 -7.36 -18.09 22.55
N THR A 152 -7.91 -16.93 22.85
CA THR A 152 -9.26 -16.80 23.41
C THR A 152 -10.31 -16.42 22.36
N ASN A 153 -9.90 -15.67 21.34
CA ASN A 153 -10.78 -15.20 20.27
C ASN A 153 -10.02 -15.12 18.95
N SER A 154 -10.34 -16.03 18.03
CA SER A 154 -9.71 -16.05 16.70
C SER A 154 -10.25 -14.98 15.74
N LYS A 155 -11.33 -14.26 16.10
CA LYS A 155 -11.86 -13.17 15.27
C LYS A 155 -10.92 -11.97 15.34
N ALA A 156 -10.52 -11.50 14.18
CA ALA A 156 -9.62 -10.35 14.04
C ALA A 156 -10.08 -9.43 12.90
N GLY A 157 -9.57 -8.21 12.93
CA GLY A 157 -9.60 -7.31 11.79
C GLY A 157 -8.20 -7.07 11.24
N VAL A 158 -8.07 -6.89 9.93
CA VAL A 158 -6.82 -6.40 9.33
C VAL A 158 -7.14 -5.24 8.41
N SER A 159 -6.43 -4.13 8.55
CA SER A 159 -6.49 -3.04 7.58
C SER A 159 -5.14 -2.78 6.94
N TYR A 160 -5.15 -2.35 5.69
CA TYR A 160 -3.98 -1.86 4.97
C TYR A 160 -4.33 -0.60 4.20
N TYR A 161 -3.35 0.29 4.12
CA TYR A 161 -3.51 1.64 3.58
C TYR A 161 -2.27 2.01 2.81
N PHE A 162 -2.47 2.63 1.65
CA PHE A 162 -1.38 3.17 0.86
C PHE A 162 -1.86 4.35 0.03
N TYR A 163 -1.31 5.54 0.31
CA TYR A 163 -1.57 6.79 -0.42
C TYR A 163 -3.07 7.06 -0.72
N GLY A 164 -3.88 7.12 0.33
CA GLY A 164 -5.31 7.46 0.25
C GLY A 164 -6.23 6.26 0.07
N ASP A 165 -5.73 5.18 -0.51
CA ASP A 165 -6.49 3.95 -0.69
C ASP A 165 -6.40 3.06 0.55
N SER A 166 -7.48 2.35 0.85
CA SER A 166 -7.55 1.48 2.03
C SER A 166 -8.43 0.26 1.80
N VAL A 167 -8.11 -0.80 2.53
CA VAL A 167 -8.97 -1.96 2.72
C VAL A 167 -9.02 -2.29 4.20
N ALA A 168 -10.21 -2.58 4.70
CA ALA A 168 -10.43 -3.12 6.04
C ALA A 168 -11.14 -4.48 5.93
N LEU A 169 -10.53 -5.49 6.52
CA LEU A 169 -10.98 -6.87 6.50
C LEU A 169 -11.46 -7.28 7.89
N ARG A 170 -12.46 -8.16 7.93
CA ARG A 170 -12.80 -8.96 9.12
C ARG A 170 -12.68 -10.43 8.77
N GLY A 171 -12.19 -11.23 9.71
CA GLY A 171 -12.05 -12.66 9.49
C GLY A 171 -11.39 -13.38 10.66
N ILE A 172 -10.72 -14.48 10.34
CA ILE A 172 -10.15 -15.40 11.33
C ILE A 172 -8.64 -15.34 11.29
N ALA A 173 -8.01 -15.21 12.45
CA ALA A 173 -6.58 -15.29 12.66
C ALA A 173 -6.22 -16.57 13.42
N GLU A 174 -5.41 -17.41 12.79
CA GLU A 174 -4.93 -18.68 13.33
C GLU A 174 -3.47 -18.55 13.74
N ILE A 175 -3.14 -19.11 14.91
CA ILE A 175 -1.75 -19.23 15.37
C ILE A 175 -1.15 -20.46 14.70
N VAL A 176 -0.06 -20.28 13.97
CA VAL A 176 0.63 -21.35 13.25
C VAL A 176 2.01 -21.59 13.86
N SER A 177 2.17 -22.77 14.47
CA SER A 177 3.40 -23.22 15.12
C SER A 177 4.08 -24.41 14.44
N ASP A 178 3.60 -24.82 13.26
CA ASP A 178 4.20 -25.93 12.51
C ASP A 178 5.62 -25.58 12.02
N ASP A 179 6.60 -26.39 12.38
CA ASP A 179 8.01 -26.12 12.09
C ASP A 179 8.34 -26.11 10.59
N LYS A 180 7.63 -26.89 9.77
CA LYS A 180 7.86 -26.91 8.32
C LYS A 180 7.38 -25.59 7.71
N ILE A 181 6.19 -25.13 8.07
CA ILE A 181 5.63 -23.86 7.60
C ILE A 181 6.49 -22.69 8.11
N ARG A 182 6.88 -22.71 9.39
CA ARG A 182 7.74 -21.67 9.99
C ARG A 182 9.05 -21.51 9.23
N LYS A 183 9.70 -22.62 8.87
CA LYS A 183 10.93 -22.63 8.07
C LYS A 183 10.71 -22.13 6.65
N GLU A 184 9.61 -22.52 6.00
CA GLU A 184 9.27 -22.04 4.64
C GLU A 184 8.99 -20.53 4.61
N MET A 185 8.34 -20.00 5.65
CA MET A 185 7.95 -18.59 5.75
C MET A 185 9.05 -17.69 6.30
N TRP A 186 10.22 -18.24 6.65
CA TRP A 186 11.31 -17.46 7.21
C TRP A 186 11.83 -16.41 6.21
N GLN A 187 12.09 -15.21 6.70
CA GLN A 187 12.70 -14.11 5.95
C GLN A 187 13.91 -13.61 6.73
N GLU A 188 15.03 -13.38 6.03
CA GLU A 188 16.32 -13.07 6.68
C GLU A 188 16.26 -11.91 7.68
N TRP A 189 15.45 -10.88 7.43
CA TRP A 189 15.32 -9.73 8.34
C TRP A 189 14.72 -10.08 9.71
N LEU A 190 14.04 -11.23 9.84
CA LEU A 190 13.48 -11.73 11.10
C LEU A 190 14.56 -12.12 12.12
N ILE A 191 15.81 -12.34 11.67
CA ILE A 191 16.93 -12.67 12.57
C ILE A 191 17.16 -11.61 13.65
N ASN A 192 16.80 -10.35 13.36
CA ASN A 192 16.91 -9.23 14.31
C ASN A 192 15.89 -9.32 15.46
N HIS A 193 14.85 -10.13 15.32
CA HIS A 193 13.78 -10.33 16.32
C HIS A 193 13.86 -11.73 16.94
N PHE A 194 14.32 -12.72 16.18
CA PHE A 194 14.41 -14.12 16.57
C PHE A 194 15.84 -14.65 16.33
N PRO A 195 16.78 -14.45 17.27
CA PRO A 195 18.18 -14.81 17.09
C PRO A 195 18.41 -16.32 16.86
N GLY A 196 17.47 -17.18 17.27
CA GLY A 196 17.48 -18.62 16.98
C GLY A 196 17.07 -18.99 15.54
N GLY A 197 16.81 -18.00 14.69
CA GLY A 197 16.43 -18.17 13.29
C GLY A 197 15.05 -18.81 13.12
N ALA A 198 14.86 -19.53 12.01
CA ALA A 198 13.61 -20.23 11.69
C ALA A 198 13.18 -21.30 12.72
N THR A 199 14.08 -21.69 13.61
CA THR A 199 13.84 -22.65 14.70
C THR A 199 13.71 -22.01 16.08
N ASP A 200 13.82 -20.68 16.18
CA ASP A 200 13.70 -19.96 17.45
C ASP A 200 12.36 -20.31 18.15
N PRO A 201 12.33 -20.78 19.39
CA PRO A 201 11.09 -21.21 20.04
C PRO A 201 10.05 -20.09 20.19
N ASN A 202 10.48 -18.82 20.14
CA ASN A 202 9.58 -17.67 20.24
C ASN A 202 9.04 -17.21 18.88
N TYR A 203 9.61 -17.65 17.76
CA TYR A 203 9.11 -17.31 16.42
C TYR A 203 7.81 -18.06 16.10
N THR A 204 6.66 -17.39 16.10
CA THR A 204 5.40 -17.98 15.65
C THR A 204 4.77 -17.16 14.53
N LEU A 205 3.88 -17.80 13.77
CA LEU A 205 3.16 -17.19 12.66
C LEU A 205 1.71 -16.93 13.05
N ILE A 206 1.15 -15.86 12.49
CA ILE A 206 -0.28 -15.63 12.44
C ILE A 206 -0.69 -15.71 10.98
N ARG A 207 -1.65 -16.59 10.68
CA ARG A 207 -2.34 -16.65 9.40
C ARG A 207 -3.70 -15.98 9.56
N PHE A 208 -3.88 -14.83 8.96
CA PHE A 208 -5.18 -14.18 8.87
C PHE A 208 -5.85 -14.49 7.53
N VAL A 209 -7.13 -14.84 7.56
CA VAL A 209 -7.98 -15.01 6.37
C VAL A 209 -9.24 -14.15 6.55
N GLY A 210 -9.38 -13.13 5.70
CA GLY A 210 -10.55 -12.25 5.68
C GLY A 210 -11.76 -12.91 5.00
N GLU A 211 -12.95 -12.70 5.56
CA GLU A 211 -14.25 -13.23 5.09
C GLU A 211 -15.15 -12.12 4.51
N ASP A 212 -14.91 -10.86 4.90
CA ASP A 212 -15.48 -9.68 4.28
C ASP A 212 -14.51 -8.51 4.27
N ALA A 213 -14.70 -7.64 3.29
CA ALA A 213 -13.90 -6.45 3.07
C ALA A 213 -14.77 -5.20 2.96
N THR A 214 -14.22 -4.10 3.47
CA THR A 214 -14.57 -2.74 3.09
C THR A 214 -13.42 -2.17 2.29
N ILE A 215 -13.66 -1.85 1.02
CA ILE A 215 -12.63 -1.43 0.06
C ILE A 215 -12.91 0.02 -0.32
N TYR A 216 -11.89 0.87 -0.23
CA TYR A 216 -11.88 2.22 -0.77
C TYR A 216 -10.64 2.43 -1.62
N ILE A 217 -10.78 2.37 -2.94
CA ILE A 217 -9.67 2.46 -3.89
C ILE A 217 -10.05 3.37 -5.06
N ASP A 218 -9.22 4.36 -5.34
CA ASP A 218 -9.39 5.29 -6.46
C ASP A 218 -10.76 6.00 -6.48
N GLY A 219 -11.30 6.27 -5.28
CA GLY A 219 -12.61 6.90 -5.09
C GLY A 219 -13.81 5.95 -5.15
N ASP A 220 -13.60 4.69 -5.55
CA ASP A 220 -14.63 3.64 -5.51
C ASP A 220 -14.72 3.04 -4.11
N PHE A 221 -15.94 2.84 -3.60
CA PHE A 221 -16.21 2.27 -2.27
C PHE A 221 -17.15 1.06 -2.37
N ALA A 222 -16.79 -0.05 -1.71
CA ALA A 222 -17.66 -1.23 -1.64
C ALA A 222 -17.48 -2.02 -0.34
N HIS A 223 -18.53 -2.78 0.00
CA HIS A 223 -18.48 -3.88 0.96
C HIS A 223 -18.64 -5.20 0.21
N GLU A 224 -17.67 -6.09 0.33
CA GLU A 224 -17.63 -7.36 -0.42
C GLU A 224 -17.52 -8.55 0.55
N LYS A 225 -18.18 -9.65 0.21
CA LYS A 225 -17.89 -10.98 0.76
C LYS A 225 -16.80 -11.59 -0.10
N ILE A 226 -15.76 -12.13 0.53
CA ILE A 226 -14.53 -12.59 -0.13
C ILE A 226 -14.05 -13.93 0.42
#